data_AF-A0A1F6NK04-F1
#
_entry.id   AF-A0A1F6NK04-F1
#
_cell.length_a   1.000
_cell.length_b   1.000
_cell.length_c   1.000
_cell.angle_alpha   90.00
_cell.angle_beta   90.00
_cell.angle_gamma   90.00
#
_symmetry.space_group_name_H-M   'P 1'
#
loop_
_entity.id
_entity.type
_entity.pdbx_description
1 polymer ?
#
loop_
_entity_poly.entity_id
_entity_poly.type
_entity_poly.pdbx_seq_one_letter_code
_entity_poly.pdbx_strand_id
1 'polypeptide(L)'
;MNFQPQPMQSGQPNQPGPNNQQMLKDLKRGASDVTRQLKQFETLITKFEKKGVVVSADIKTKIEELRALITKFQSITSVEEAQDLSMDDLYSKMRDLEEERRNLEQMDNILREMKRIESSIKTFEKQVAKLAKQKMAVPMEITDNLAKVKAVIVEIKAGNMANAEDIFELVQNLDENRGQMEMLARWPQTLKEMDRQMRSLNTELKRAKTTTARLAKKDIDVSSIYTQFESAIAKLKETRDAAKSKIQENAEDAFDLAQNDFFGQMDDVMESQRIIMTMGNFGQFQTDFTRQTNQAAQQIKALKKKKIDVADLEDLLAQAKAKGAEVKVLFKAKPLDVDVVIEALNEVENLGQEFDQKVSELTGVEADMPWEKGPQQFQQIQVSPNLDKWIPKQAQPTVSGSTGNGGGQTCNVNGVELPGAC
;
A
#
# COMPACT_ATOMS: atom_id res chain seq x y z
N MET A 1 65.35 1.03 87.62
CA MET A 1 66.81 1.30 87.62
C MET A 1 67.15 2.06 86.34
N ASN A 2 68.05 3.03 86.48
CA ASN A 2 68.53 4.01 85.50
C ASN A 2 69.22 3.43 84.25
N PHE A 3 69.49 4.36 83.31
CA PHE A 3 70.45 4.37 82.19
C PHE A 3 69.91 3.92 80.83
N GLN A 4 70.06 4.64 79.71
CA GLN A 4 70.59 5.96 79.33
C GLN A 4 70.25 6.11 77.83
N PRO A 5 69.96 7.30 77.27
CA PRO A 5 69.78 7.46 75.84
C PRO A 5 71.14 7.37 75.13
N GLN A 6 71.26 6.52 74.10
CA GLN A 6 72.44 6.54 73.24
C GLN A 6 72.36 7.71 72.23
N PRO A 7 73.48 8.41 71.98
CA PRO A 7 73.50 9.58 71.13
C PRO A 7 73.44 9.21 69.65
N MET A 8 72.80 10.09 68.89
CA MET A 8 72.87 10.11 67.43
C MET A 8 74.33 10.10 66.99
N GLN A 9 74.72 9.08 66.22
CA GLN A 9 75.94 9.13 65.43
C GLN A 9 75.67 9.97 64.19
N SER A 10 76.12 11.22 64.26
CA SER A 10 76.36 12.07 63.10
C SER A 10 77.50 11.50 62.25
N GLY A 11 77.24 11.26 60.96
CA GLY A 11 78.27 11.28 59.94
C GLY A 11 78.23 10.16 58.92
N GLN A 12 77.54 10.39 57.80
CA GLN A 12 78.14 10.28 56.47
C GLN A 12 77.24 10.93 55.40
N PRO A 13 77.78 11.85 54.56
CA PRO A 13 77.05 12.42 53.43
C PRO A 13 77.07 11.48 52.21
N ASN A 14 75.94 11.44 51.49
CA ASN A 14 75.79 10.90 50.13
C ASN A 14 76.04 9.39 49.91
N GLN A 15 75.17 8.55 50.47
CA GLN A 15 74.70 7.37 49.72
C GLN A 15 73.17 7.29 49.77
N PRO A 16 72.48 7.29 48.61
CA PRO A 16 71.03 7.11 48.59
C PRO A 16 70.70 5.70 49.09
N GLY A 17 70.05 5.61 50.26
CA GLY A 17 69.57 4.35 50.80
C GLY A 17 68.62 3.64 49.82
N PRO A 18 68.41 2.31 49.95
CA PRO A 18 67.61 1.51 49.01
C PRO A 18 66.20 2.05 48.75
N ASN A 19 65.61 2.79 49.70
CA ASN A 19 64.31 3.48 49.54
C ASN A 19 64.32 4.63 48.53
N ASN A 20 65.41 5.39 48.42
CA ASN A 20 65.48 6.57 47.53
C ASN A 20 65.65 6.16 46.06
N GLN A 21 66.43 5.10 45.81
CA GLN A 21 66.55 4.54 44.47
C GLN A 21 65.24 3.88 44.00
N GLN A 22 64.50 3.24 44.91
CA GLN A 22 63.20 2.66 44.60
C GLN A 22 62.17 3.75 44.28
N MET A 23 62.13 4.83 45.06
CA MET A 23 61.25 5.97 44.81
C MET A 23 61.51 6.65 43.45
N LEU A 24 62.78 6.85 43.09
CA LEU A 24 63.16 7.39 41.78
C LEU A 24 62.78 6.45 40.62
N LYS A 25 62.88 5.13 40.82
CA LYS A 25 62.45 4.13 39.83
C LYS A 25 60.94 4.15 39.65
N ASP A 26 60.18 4.19 40.74
CA ASP A 26 58.71 4.20 40.70
C ASP A 26 58.17 5.50 40.07
N LEU A 27 58.83 6.63 40.33
CA LEU A 27 58.52 7.92 39.74
C LEU A 27 58.84 7.96 38.23
N LYS A 28 59.98 7.42 37.80
CA LYS A 28 60.32 7.26 36.36
C LYS A 28 59.37 6.30 35.65
N ARG A 29 58.90 5.26 36.33
CA ARG A 29 57.88 4.33 35.81
C ARG A 29 56.54 5.03 35.66
N GLY A 30 56.08 5.77 36.67
CA GLY A 30 54.85 6.57 36.61
C GLY A 30 54.88 7.61 35.47
N ALA A 31 55.99 8.34 35.32
CA ALA A 31 56.15 9.30 34.21
C ALA A 31 56.13 8.60 32.83
N SER A 32 56.67 7.38 32.74
CA SER A 32 56.61 6.57 31.51
C SER A 32 55.20 6.10 31.19
N ASP A 33 54.42 5.68 32.19
CA ASP A 33 53.03 5.30 32.02
C ASP A 33 52.16 6.50 31.60
N VAL A 34 52.38 7.68 32.20
CA VAL A 34 51.71 8.93 31.80
C VAL A 34 52.14 9.37 30.39
N THR A 35 53.41 9.18 30.01
CA THR A 35 53.87 9.40 28.62
C THR A 35 53.09 8.54 27.63
N ARG A 36 52.85 7.27 27.97
CA ARG A 36 52.09 6.36 27.12
C ARG A 36 50.63 6.80 27.00
N GLN A 37 50.01 7.22 28.11
CA GLN A 37 48.64 7.74 28.11
C GLN A 37 48.52 9.03 27.29
N LEU A 38 49.47 9.96 27.43
CA LEU A 38 49.49 11.21 26.65
C LEU A 38 49.64 10.93 25.14
N LYS A 39 50.51 9.99 24.74
CA LYS A 39 50.62 9.57 23.32
C LYS A 39 49.33 8.94 22.79
N GLN A 40 48.62 8.16 23.60
CA GLN A 40 47.33 7.61 23.23
C GLN A 40 46.29 8.72 23.04
N PHE A 41 46.28 9.71 23.93
CA PHE A 41 45.40 10.87 23.85
C PHE A 41 45.69 11.75 22.63
N GLU A 42 46.95 12.03 22.32
CA GLU A 42 47.35 12.74 21.09
C GLU A 42 46.89 11.99 19.83
N THR A 43 47.03 10.67 19.82
CA THR A 43 46.53 9.83 18.73
C THR A 43 45.02 9.92 18.60
N LEU A 44 44.28 9.99 19.72
CA LEU A 44 42.84 10.17 19.73
C LEU A 44 42.44 11.56 19.21
N ILE A 45 43.14 12.62 19.61
CA ILE A 45 42.93 13.98 19.10
C ILE A 45 43.12 14.01 17.59
N THR A 46 44.20 13.44 17.07
CA THR A 46 44.41 13.39 15.62
C THR A 46 43.29 12.60 14.92
N LYS A 47 42.75 11.54 15.56
CA LYS A 47 41.59 10.82 15.02
C LYS A 47 40.31 11.68 15.03
N PHE A 48 40.08 12.47 16.07
CA PHE A 48 38.94 13.39 16.15
C PHE A 48 39.04 14.51 15.12
N GLU A 49 40.21 15.15 14.99
CA GLU A 49 40.47 16.16 13.96
C GLU A 49 40.24 15.58 12.55
N LYS A 50 40.73 14.36 12.27
CA LYS A 50 40.47 13.67 10.99
C LYS A 50 39.00 13.39 10.71
N LYS A 51 38.17 13.26 11.75
CA LYS A 51 36.71 13.09 11.62
C LYS A 51 35.96 14.42 11.49
N GLY A 52 36.66 15.55 11.64
CA GLY A 52 36.12 16.91 11.56
C GLY A 52 35.70 17.50 12.90
N VAL A 53 36.06 16.90 14.03
CA VAL A 53 35.84 17.50 15.36
C VAL A 53 36.85 18.62 15.57
N VAL A 54 36.38 19.81 15.93
CA VAL A 54 37.24 20.95 16.27
C VAL A 54 37.82 20.74 17.65
N VAL A 55 39.15 20.69 17.74
CA VAL A 55 39.88 20.59 19.01
C VAL A 55 40.33 21.99 19.42
N SER A 56 39.96 22.41 20.64
CA SER A 56 40.27 23.76 21.13
C SER A 56 41.78 23.99 21.26
N ALA A 57 42.20 25.26 21.18
CA ALA A 57 43.60 25.63 21.40
C ALA A 57 44.05 25.31 22.83
N ASP A 58 43.16 25.43 23.81
CA ASP A 58 43.43 25.13 25.23
C ASP A 58 43.86 23.67 25.45
N ILE A 59 43.19 22.71 24.78
CA ILE A 59 43.58 21.29 24.83
C ILE A 59 45.00 21.08 24.28
N LYS A 60 45.35 21.78 23.19
CA LYS A 60 46.69 21.68 22.58
C LYS A 60 47.76 22.25 23.51
N THR A 61 47.48 23.39 24.16
CA THR A 61 48.37 23.99 25.16
C THR A 61 48.55 23.06 26.37
N LYS A 62 47.48 22.47 26.91
CA LYS A 62 47.55 21.51 28.02
C LYS A 62 48.41 20.29 27.71
N ILE A 63 48.37 19.78 26.48
CA ILE A 63 49.23 18.68 26.03
C ILE A 63 50.70 19.10 26.02
N GLU A 64 51.02 20.30 25.53
CA GLU A 64 52.39 20.82 25.54
C GLU A 64 52.92 21.03 26.96
N GLU A 65 52.09 21.56 27.86
CA GLU A 65 52.42 21.71 29.29
C GLU A 65 52.67 20.34 29.95
N LEU A 66 51.83 19.34 29.69
CA LEU A 66 52.02 17.99 30.19
C LEU A 66 53.28 17.33 29.62
N ARG A 67 53.59 17.52 28.33
CA ARG A 67 54.85 17.05 27.74
C ARG A 67 56.06 17.67 28.45
N ALA A 68 56.01 18.97 28.72
CA ALA A 68 57.08 19.66 29.44
C ALA A 68 57.23 19.14 30.87
N LEU A 69 56.12 18.93 31.59
CA LEU A 69 56.10 18.38 32.95
C LEU A 69 56.66 16.95 32.99
N ILE A 70 56.22 16.07 32.08
CA ILE A 70 56.70 14.69 31.95
C ILE A 70 58.20 14.65 31.65
N THR A 71 58.68 15.54 30.78
CA THR A 71 60.11 15.62 30.44
C THR A 71 60.94 15.98 31.67
N LYS A 72 60.47 16.94 32.48
CA LYS A 72 61.09 17.27 33.78
C LYS A 72 61.14 16.05 34.70
N PHE A 73 60.02 15.32 34.85
CA PHE A 73 59.95 14.10 35.65
C PHE A 73 60.91 12.99 35.18
N GLN A 74 61.12 12.85 33.87
CA GLN A 74 62.04 11.86 33.31
C GLN A 74 63.52 12.24 33.50
N SER A 75 63.83 13.54 33.52
CA SER A 75 65.19 14.05 33.70
C SER A 75 65.71 14.07 35.13
N ILE A 76 64.87 13.80 36.13
CA ILE A 76 65.27 13.80 37.55
C ILE A 76 66.38 12.76 37.80
N THR A 77 67.41 13.19 38.52
CA THR A 77 68.54 12.37 38.95
C THR A 77 68.67 12.24 40.46
N SER A 78 68.04 13.12 41.24
CA SER A 78 68.06 13.11 42.72
C SER A 78 66.67 13.17 43.35
N VAL A 79 66.58 12.82 44.63
CA VAL A 79 65.31 12.87 45.38
C VAL A 79 64.93 14.31 45.74
N GLU A 80 65.90 15.19 45.97
CA GLU A 80 65.65 16.62 46.19
C GLU A 80 64.98 17.27 44.97
N GLU A 81 65.45 16.96 43.74
CA GLU A 81 64.83 17.43 42.49
C GLU A 81 63.37 16.96 42.31
N ALA A 82 63.00 15.83 42.92
CA ALA A 82 61.65 15.29 42.87
C ALA A 82 60.68 15.99 43.84
N GLN A 83 61.19 16.63 44.91
CA GLN A 83 60.36 17.34 45.89
C GLN A 83 59.79 18.65 45.32
N ASP A 84 60.49 19.26 44.37
CA ASP A 84 60.07 20.49 43.68
C ASP A 84 59.02 20.23 42.58
N LEU A 85 58.74 18.97 42.26
CA LEU A 85 57.80 18.59 41.20
C LEU A 85 56.48 18.09 41.80
N SER A 86 55.39 18.79 41.47
CA SER A 86 54.06 18.44 41.94
C SER A 86 53.47 17.29 41.11
N MET A 87 53.38 16.10 41.71
CA MET A 87 52.62 14.98 41.14
C MET A 87 51.12 15.30 41.07
N ASP A 88 50.62 16.14 41.97
CA ASP A 88 49.22 16.59 41.95
C ASP A 88 48.91 17.43 40.71
N ASP A 89 49.85 18.26 40.24
CA ASP A 89 49.70 19.03 38.99
C ASP A 89 49.65 18.11 37.76
N LEU A 90 50.50 17.07 37.73
CA LEU A 90 50.48 16.03 36.69
C LEU A 90 49.12 15.32 36.65
N TYR A 91 48.62 14.88 37.81
CA TYR A 91 47.34 14.16 37.89
C TYR A 91 46.13 15.07 37.61
N SER A 92 46.18 16.34 38.03
CA SER A 92 45.13 17.32 37.74
C SER A 92 45.02 17.56 36.23
N LYS A 93 46.13 17.87 35.55
CA LYS A 93 46.13 18.09 34.10
C LYS A 93 45.71 16.85 33.31
N MET A 94 46.08 15.65 33.79
CA MET A 94 45.61 14.38 33.19
C MET A 94 44.11 14.16 33.38
N ARG A 95 43.53 14.56 34.51
CA ARG A 95 42.08 14.51 34.75
C ARG A 95 41.35 15.48 33.81
N ASP A 96 41.86 16.69 33.65
CA ASP A 96 41.28 17.70 32.75
C ASP A 96 41.28 17.19 31.29
N LEU A 97 42.38 16.57 30.84
CA LEU A 97 42.43 15.94 29.51
C LEU A 97 41.42 14.79 29.34
N GLU A 98 41.16 14.02 30.40
CA GLU A 98 40.18 12.94 30.36
C GLU A 98 38.74 13.48 30.29
N GLU A 99 38.45 14.61 30.93
CA GLU A 99 37.17 15.32 30.77
C GLU A 99 37.00 15.85 29.34
N GLU A 100 38.05 16.46 28.79
CA GLU A 100 38.06 16.91 27.40
C GLU A 100 37.93 15.75 26.41
N ARG A 101 38.47 14.57 26.74
CA ARG A 101 38.25 13.34 25.96
C ARG A 101 36.77 13.04 25.81
N ARG A 102 36.02 13.09 26.92
CA ARG A 102 34.58 12.80 26.95
C ARG A 102 33.81 13.83 26.14
N ASN A 103 34.19 15.10 26.23
CA ASN A 103 33.61 16.16 25.40
C ASN A 103 33.86 15.90 23.91
N LEU A 104 35.08 15.54 23.52
CA LEU A 104 35.41 15.19 22.12
C LEU A 104 34.66 13.95 21.62
N GLU A 105 34.46 12.94 22.47
CA GLU A 105 33.64 11.76 22.17
C GLU A 105 32.17 12.12 21.96
N GLN A 106 31.61 13.00 22.80
CA GLN A 106 30.26 13.54 22.63
C GLN A 106 30.15 14.32 21.31
N MET A 107 31.13 15.16 20.98
CA MET A 107 31.16 15.90 19.72
C MET A 107 31.25 14.97 18.50
N ASP A 108 32.06 13.90 18.53
CA ASP A 108 32.10 12.90 17.45
C ASP A 108 30.73 12.25 17.24
N ASN A 109 30.02 11.93 18.32
CA ASN A 109 28.67 11.36 18.25
C ASN A 109 27.69 12.36 17.63
N ILE A 110 27.70 13.62 18.08
CA ILE A 110 26.83 14.66 17.53
C ILE A 110 27.12 14.87 16.04
N LEU A 111 28.38 14.96 15.62
CA LEU A 111 28.74 15.10 14.21
C LEU A 111 28.29 13.90 13.34
N ARG A 112 28.25 12.68 13.90
CA ARG A 112 27.71 11.51 13.19
C ARG A 112 26.20 11.62 13.00
N GLU A 113 25.46 12.03 14.02
CA GLU A 113 24.02 12.27 13.88
C GLU A 113 23.74 13.43 12.91
N MET A 114 24.53 14.52 12.96
CA MET A 114 24.43 15.63 12.00
C MET A 114 24.63 15.18 10.55
N LYS A 115 25.55 14.25 10.28
CA LYS A 115 25.74 13.67 8.93
C LYS A 115 24.50 12.87 8.47
N ARG A 116 23.82 12.17 9.38
CA ARG A 116 22.55 11.47 9.08
C ARG A 116 21.43 12.47 8.80
N ILE A 117 21.26 13.47 9.66
CA ILE A 117 20.27 14.54 9.49
C ILE A 117 20.51 15.25 8.14
N GLU A 118 21.76 15.60 7.81
CA GLU A 118 22.11 16.23 6.53
C GLU A 118 21.72 15.36 5.33
N SER A 119 21.87 14.03 5.42
CA SER A 119 21.47 13.10 4.37
C SER A 119 19.94 13.03 4.21
N SER A 120 19.20 13.04 5.31
CA SER A 120 17.74 13.12 5.32
C SER A 120 17.25 14.44 4.73
N ILE A 121 17.84 15.57 5.10
CA ILE A 121 17.52 16.89 4.54
C ILE A 121 17.76 16.92 3.04
N LYS A 122 18.90 16.41 2.55
CA LYS A 122 19.16 16.32 1.10
C LYS A 122 18.10 15.51 0.35
N THR A 123 17.56 14.47 0.99
CA THR A 123 16.47 13.68 0.40
C THR A 123 15.17 14.47 0.39
N PHE A 124 14.85 15.15 1.49
CA PHE A 124 13.68 15.99 1.61
C PHE A 124 13.71 17.18 0.61
N GLU A 125 14.87 17.81 0.41
CA GLU A 125 15.05 18.86 -0.60
C GLU A 125 14.78 18.36 -2.03
N LYS A 126 15.19 17.13 -2.34
CA LYS A 126 14.87 16.53 -3.64
C LYS A 126 13.36 16.32 -3.80
N GLN A 127 12.65 15.98 -2.73
CA GLN A 127 11.19 15.86 -2.73
C GLN A 127 10.53 17.23 -2.93
N VAL A 128 10.96 18.26 -2.20
CA VAL A 128 10.53 19.66 -2.39
C VAL A 128 10.75 20.12 -3.83
N ALA A 129 11.94 19.90 -4.38
CA ALA A 129 12.26 20.28 -5.77
C ALA A 129 11.40 19.51 -6.78
N LYS A 130 11.03 18.26 -6.49
CA LYS A 130 10.12 17.47 -7.33
C LYS A 130 8.70 18.06 -7.32
N LEU A 131 8.18 18.47 -6.16
CA LEU A 131 6.89 19.15 -6.04
C LEU A 131 6.88 20.48 -6.80
N ALA A 132 7.95 21.27 -6.67
CA ALA A 132 8.09 22.53 -7.41
C ALA A 132 8.08 22.29 -8.94
N LYS A 133 8.77 21.25 -9.43
CA LYS A 133 8.71 20.85 -10.85
C LYS A 133 7.31 20.42 -11.30
N GLN A 134 6.51 19.89 -10.38
CA GLN A 134 5.11 19.55 -10.60
C GLN A 134 4.17 20.76 -10.47
N LYS A 135 4.71 21.98 -10.27
CA LYS A 135 3.97 23.24 -10.08
C LYS A 135 3.07 23.23 -8.84
N MET A 136 3.47 22.51 -7.81
CA MET A 136 2.82 22.54 -6.51
C MET A 136 3.43 23.67 -5.67
N ALA A 137 2.60 24.52 -5.07
CA ALA A 137 3.05 25.47 -4.07
C ALA A 137 3.52 24.69 -2.83
N VAL A 138 4.80 24.85 -2.49
CA VAL A 138 5.35 24.32 -1.23
C VAL A 138 5.22 25.43 -0.18
N PRO A 139 4.64 25.15 1.00
CA PRO A 139 4.56 26.13 2.08
C PRO A 139 5.92 26.75 2.41
N MET A 140 5.98 28.08 2.53
CA MET A 140 7.22 28.81 2.81
C MET A 140 7.92 28.34 4.09
N GLU A 141 7.14 27.98 5.11
CA GLU A 141 7.65 27.48 6.39
C GLU A 141 8.58 26.27 6.20
N ILE A 142 8.27 25.39 5.24
CA ILE A 142 9.09 24.21 4.93
C ILE A 142 10.44 24.64 4.34
N THR A 143 10.45 25.60 3.41
CA THR A 143 11.69 26.10 2.81
C THR A 143 12.55 26.86 3.81
N ASP A 144 11.92 27.61 4.72
CA ASP A 144 12.61 28.36 5.77
C ASP A 144 13.23 27.42 6.81
N ASN A 145 12.47 26.40 7.25
CA ASN A 145 12.97 25.41 8.21
C ASN A 145 14.13 24.59 7.62
N LEU A 146 14.09 24.23 6.33
CA LEU A 146 15.22 23.58 5.67
C LEU A 146 16.49 24.44 5.66
N ALA A 147 16.34 25.76 5.42
CA ALA A 147 17.46 26.69 5.46
C ALA A 147 18.04 26.83 6.87
N LYS A 148 17.18 26.93 7.90
CA LYS A 148 17.59 27.00 9.31
C LYS A 148 18.36 25.76 9.74
N VAL A 149 17.85 24.55 9.45
CA VAL A 149 18.57 23.32 9.83
C VAL A 149 19.94 23.25 9.17
N LYS A 150 20.05 23.66 7.91
CA LYS A 150 21.35 23.73 7.22
C LYS A 150 22.32 24.67 7.91
N ALA A 151 21.86 25.85 8.31
CA ALA A 151 22.69 26.82 9.02
C ALA A 151 23.20 26.24 10.35
N VAL A 152 22.30 25.64 11.15
CA VAL A 152 22.66 25.01 12.43
C VAL A 152 23.65 23.86 12.25
N ILE A 153 23.49 23.01 11.23
CA ILE A 153 24.46 21.94 10.92
C ILE A 153 25.85 22.51 10.61
N VAL A 154 25.93 23.64 9.91
CA VAL A 154 27.20 24.30 9.60
C VAL A 154 27.86 24.83 10.87
N GLU A 155 27.10 25.46 11.76
CA GLU A 155 27.59 25.97 13.05
C GLU A 155 28.14 24.85 13.95
N ILE A 156 27.39 23.75 14.08
CA ILE A 156 27.82 22.56 14.87
C ILE A 156 29.11 21.96 14.30
N LYS A 157 29.23 21.86 12.97
CA LYS A 157 30.46 21.40 12.32
C LYS A 157 31.65 22.34 12.51
N ALA A 158 31.39 23.63 12.73
CA ALA A 158 32.41 24.61 13.07
C ALA A 158 32.77 24.57 14.58
N GLY A 159 32.13 23.71 15.38
CA GLY A 159 32.36 23.57 16.81
C GLY A 159 31.51 24.50 17.68
N ASN A 160 30.55 25.22 17.11
CA ASN A 160 29.61 26.04 17.87
C ASN A 160 28.36 25.24 18.22
N MET A 161 28.15 25.01 19.52
CA MET A 161 27.05 24.17 20.04
C MET A 161 25.89 24.99 20.62
N ALA A 162 25.94 26.33 20.55
CA ALA A 162 24.94 27.20 21.15
C ALA A 162 23.50 26.91 20.67
N ASN A 163 23.36 26.50 19.41
CA ASN A 163 22.07 26.22 18.78
C ASN A 163 21.86 24.72 18.51
N ALA A 164 22.62 23.85 19.20
CA ALA A 164 22.55 22.41 18.96
C ALA A 164 21.22 21.78 19.41
N GLU A 165 20.49 22.42 20.31
CA GLU A 165 19.17 21.96 20.78
C GLU A 165 18.08 22.26 19.76
N ASP A 166 18.15 23.43 19.10
CA ASP A 166 17.19 23.89 18.09
C ASP A 166 17.06 22.93 16.90
N ILE A 167 18.10 22.14 16.62
CA ILE A 167 18.08 21.20 15.50
C ILE A 167 17.01 20.11 15.66
N PHE A 168 16.74 19.69 16.90
CA PHE A 168 15.75 18.64 17.14
C PHE A 168 14.34 19.16 16.90
N GLU A 169 14.05 20.38 17.38
CA GLU A 169 12.77 21.05 17.13
C GLU A 169 12.56 21.31 15.64
N LEU A 170 13.59 21.83 14.95
CA LEU A 170 13.50 22.09 13.51
C LEU A 170 13.31 20.81 12.69
N VAL A 171 13.97 19.71 13.06
CA VAL A 171 13.81 18.41 12.40
C VAL A 171 12.43 17.82 12.69
N GLN A 172 11.92 17.97 13.91
CA GLN A 172 10.56 17.54 14.26
C GLN A 172 9.52 18.32 13.44
N ASN A 173 9.64 19.65 13.36
CA ASN A 173 8.77 20.48 12.54
C ASN A 173 8.82 20.07 11.05
N LEU A 174 9.99 19.68 10.53
CA LEU A 174 10.09 19.16 9.16
C LEU A 174 9.41 17.80 8.99
N ASP A 175 9.44 16.93 10.00
CA ASP A 175 8.77 15.62 9.96
C ASP A 175 7.25 15.76 10.03
N GLU A 176 6.74 16.68 10.85
CA GLU A 176 5.30 17.01 10.90
C GLU A 176 4.81 17.54 9.53
N ASN A 177 5.62 18.36 8.88
CA ASN A 177 5.35 18.86 7.52
C ASN A 177 5.52 17.79 6.43
N ARG A 178 6.13 16.64 6.73
CA ARG A 178 6.29 15.52 5.76
C ARG A 178 4.94 14.99 5.30
N GLY A 179 3.97 14.90 6.21
CA GLY A 179 2.61 14.44 5.89
C GLY A 179 1.96 15.32 4.82
N GLN A 180 2.04 16.65 4.98
CA GLN A 180 1.53 17.60 4.00
C GLN A 180 2.24 17.47 2.64
N MET A 181 3.55 17.29 2.66
CA MET A 181 4.35 17.09 1.44
C MET A 181 4.00 15.79 0.71
N GLU A 182 3.71 14.72 1.45
CA GLU A 182 3.23 13.47 0.87
C GLU A 182 1.85 13.63 0.22
N MET A 183 0.94 14.39 0.82
CA MET A 183 -0.36 14.72 0.21
C MET A 183 -0.16 15.49 -1.10
N LEU A 184 0.64 16.57 -1.07
CA LEU A 184 0.97 17.35 -2.27
C LEU A 184 1.61 16.49 -3.37
N ALA A 185 2.42 15.49 -3.00
CA ALA A 185 3.05 14.58 -3.96
C ALA A 185 2.07 13.62 -4.65
N ARG A 186 0.96 13.28 -3.99
CA ARG A 186 -0.09 12.42 -4.53
C ARG A 186 -1.04 13.18 -5.47
N TRP A 187 -1.17 14.49 -5.27
CA TRP A 187 -2.12 15.33 -6.00
C TRP A 187 -2.07 15.21 -7.54
N PRO A 188 -0.89 15.21 -8.20
CA PRO A 188 -0.84 15.08 -9.66
C PRO A 188 -1.49 13.79 -10.17
N GLN A 189 -1.40 12.70 -9.41
CA GLN A 189 -2.06 11.44 -9.75
C GLN A 189 -3.57 11.52 -9.51
N THR A 190 -4.00 12.10 -8.38
CA THR A 190 -5.42 12.36 -8.08
C THR A 190 -6.07 13.18 -9.19
N LEU A 191 -5.48 14.33 -9.55
CA LEU A 191 -5.99 15.20 -10.60
C LEU A 191 -6.07 14.50 -11.96
N LYS A 192 -5.05 13.68 -12.29
CA LYS A 192 -5.05 12.89 -13.53
C LYS A 192 -6.21 11.89 -13.56
N GLU A 193 -6.53 11.26 -12.43
CA GLU A 193 -7.65 10.34 -12.33
C GLU A 193 -8.99 11.07 -12.46
N MET A 194 -9.17 12.19 -11.75
CA MET A 194 -10.36 13.05 -11.92
C MET A 194 -10.55 13.50 -13.37
N ASP A 195 -9.48 13.93 -14.04
CA ASP A 195 -9.51 14.31 -15.45
C ASP A 195 -9.89 13.13 -16.36
N ARG A 196 -9.42 11.91 -16.06
CA ARG A 196 -9.78 10.69 -16.79
C ARG A 196 -11.27 10.38 -16.63
N GLN A 197 -11.78 10.41 -15.40
CA GLN A 197 -13.19 10.19 -15.11
C GLN A 197 -14.06 11.22 -15.82
N MET A 198 -13.71 12.51 -15.74
CA MET A 198 -14.42 13.57 -16.45
C MET A 198 -14.45 13.36 -17.97
N ARG A 199 -13.36 12.88 -18.59
CA ARG A 199 -13.35 12.57 -20.03
C ARG A 199 -14.29 11.40 -20.37
N SER A 200 -14.30 10.38 -19.53
CA SER A 200 -15.20 9.23 -19.67
C SER A 200 -16.66 9.69 -19.58
N LEU A 201 -17.02 10.41 -18.51
CA LEU A 201 -18.35 10.96 -18.28
C LEU A 201 -18.82 11.88 -19.41
N ASN A 202 -17.96 12.76 -19.92
CA ASN A 202 -18.30 13.61 -21.07
C ASN A 202 -18.56 12.81 -22.36
N THR A 203 -17.89 11.67 -22.53
CA THR A 203 -18.16 10.77 -23.66
C THR A 203 -19.50 10.09 -23.48
N GLU A 204 -19.79 9.63 -22.28
CA GLU A 204 -21.08 9.02 -21.93
C GLU A 204 -22.23 10.01 -22.02
N LEU A 205 -22.05 11.28 -21.64
CA LEU A 205 -23.04 12.35 -21.81
C LEU A 205 -23.42 12.54 -23.29
N LYS A 206 -22.44 12.51 -24.20
CA LYS A 206 -22.71 12.58 -25.65
C LYS A 206 -23.49 11.35 -26.16
N ARG A 207 -23.16 10.16 -25.65
CA ARG A 207 -23.90 8.93 -25.96
C ARG A 207 -25.33 9.00 -25.43
N ALA A 208 -25.50 9.40 -24.17
CA ALA A 208 -26.78 9.60 -23.50
C ALA A 208 -27.66 10.61 -24.24
N LYS A 209 -27.08 11.72 -24.75
CA LYS A 209 -27.80 12.69 -25.60
C LYS A 209 -28.36 12.05 -26.86
N THR A 210 -27.54 11.22 -27.53
CA THR A 210 -27.94 10.51 -28.75
C THR A 210 -29.02 9.47 -28.44
N THR A 211 -28.87 8.72 -27.36
CA THR A 211 -29.85 7.74 -26.88
C THR A 211 -31.18 8.41 -26.55
N THR A 212 -31.15 9.52 -25.81
CA THR A 212 -32.33 10.33 -25.46
C THR A 212 -33.06 10.80 -26.71
N ALA A 213 -32.34 11.35 -27.68
CA ALA A 213 -32.95 11.78 -28.96
C ALA A 213 -33.56 10.61 -29.75
N ARG A 214 -32.96 9.40 -29.68
CA ARG A 214 -33.50 8.18 -30.30
C ARG A 214 -34.73 7.66 -29.58
N LEU A 215 -34.76 7.74 -28.25
CA LEU A 215 -35.90 7.33 -27.42
C LEU A 215 -37.10 8.27 -27.60
N ALA A 216 -36.86 9.57 -27.71
CA ALA A 216 -37.91 10.56 -28.00
C ALA A 216 -38.65 10.25 -29.31
N LYS A 217 -37.95 9.78 -30.36
CA LYS A 217 -38.57 9.32 -31.63
C LYS A 217 -39.48 8.10 -31.48
N LYS A 218 -39.43 7.40 -30.34
CA LYS A 218 -40.25 6.24 -30.00
C LYS A 218 -41.30 6.56 -28.93
N ASP A 219 -41.51 7.84 -28.64
CA ASP A 219 -42.38 8.38 -27.59
C ASP A 219 -41.96 8.00 -26.16
N ILE A 220 -40.67 7.75 -25.94
CA ILE A 220 -40.09 7.46 -24.61
C ILE A 220 -39.34 8.72 -24.15
N ASP A 221 -39.85 9.39 -23.11
CA ASP A 221 -39.28 10.64 -22.62
C ASP A 221 -38.36 10.40 -21.42
N VAL A 222 -37.05 10.53 -21.65
CA VAL A 222 -36.01 10.49 -20.61
C VAL A 222 -35.26 11.83 -20.50
N SER A 223 -35.87 12.92 -21.01
CA SER A 223 -35.23 14.23 -21.06
C SER A 223 -34.84 14.75 -19.67
N SER A 224 -35.71 14.56 -18.67
CA SER A 224 -35.44 14.95 -17.28
C SER A 224 -34.20 14.21 -16.71
N ILE A 225 -34.09 12.91 -16.94
CA ILE A 225 -32.95 12.09 -16.49
C ILE A 225 -31.66 12.53 -17.20
N TYR A 226 -31.73 12.82 -18.49
CA TYR A 226 -30.58 13.39 -19.22
C TYR A 226 -30.14 14.74 -18.64
N THR A 227 -31.08 15.63 -18.31
CA THR A 227 -30.76 16.93 -17.69
C THR A 227 -30.15 16.76 -16.30
N GLN A 228 -30.61 15.79 -15.50
CA GLN A 228 -30.00 15.46 -14.21
C GLN A 228 -28.56 14.96 -14.38
N PHE A 229 -28.32 14.05 -15.34
CA PHE A 229 -26.98 13.57 -15.67
C PHE A 229 -26.05 14.70 -16.12
N GLU A 230 -26.52 15.58 -16.99
CA GLU A 230 -25.77 16.76 -17.46
C GLU A 230 -25.41 17.70 -16.31
N SER A 231 -26.36 17.97 -15.41
CA SER A 231 -26.15 18.82 -14.24
C SER A 231 -25.16 18.20 -13.25
N ALA A 232 -25.25 16.90 -12.99
CA ALA A 232 -24.35 16.20 -12.08
C ALA A 232 -22.90 16.19 -12.62
N ILE A 233 -22.69 15.97 -13.92
CA ILE A 233 -21.37 16.10 -14.56
C ILE A 233 -20.84 17.54 -14.44
N ALA A 234 -21.71 18.55 -14.59
CA ALA A 234 -21.29 19.95 -14.42
C ALA A 234 -20.81 20.23 -12.99
N LYS A 235 -21.53 19.74 -11.96
CA LYS A 235 -21.11 19.83 -10.56
C LYS A 235 -19.78 19.14 -10.28
N LEU A 236 -19.56 17.94 -10.83
CA LEU A 236 -18.28 17.25 -10.73
C LEU A 236 -17.14 18.05 -11.36
N LYS A 237 -17.41 18.71 -12.49
CA LYS A 237 -16.43 19.59 -13.14
C LYS A 237 -16.07 20.78 -12.25
N GLU A 238 -17.06 21.45 -11.69
CA GLU A 238 -16.88 22.57 -10.77
C GLU A 238 -16.08 22.14 -9.53
N THR A 239 -16.42 21.00 -8.95
CA THR A 239 -15.71 20.41 -7.80
C THR A 239 -14.25 20.11 -8.15
N ARG A 240 -13.99 19.53 -9.34
CA ARG A 240 -12.62 19.27 -9.80
C ARG A 240 -11.81 20.55 -9.97
N ASP A 241 -12.41 21.58 -10.55
CA ASP A 241 -11.76 22.87 -10.75
C ASP A 241 -11.53 23.59 -9.41
N ALA A 242 -12.47 23.50 -8.46
CA ALA A 242 -12.33 24.00 -7.10
C ALA A 242 -11.19 23.30 -6.34
N ALA A 243 -11.15 21.96 -6.35
CA ALA A 243 -10.08 21.18 -5.72
C ALA A 243 -8.70 21.51 -6.31
N LYS A 244 -8.62 21.65 -7.64
CA LYS A 244 -7.40 22.09 -8.34
C LYS A 244 -6.93 23.49 -7.96
N SER A 245 -7.85 24.39 -7.64
CA SER A 245 -7.48 25.71 -7.10
C SER A 245 -7.02 25.60 -5.65
N LYS A 246 -7.79 24.85 -4.84
CA LYS A 246 -7.60 24.77 -3.39
C LYS A 246 -6.27 24.15 -2.97
N ILE A 247 -5.73 23.24 -3.78
CA ILE A 247 -4.44 22.58 -3.51
C ILE A 247 -3.25 23.55 -3.37
N GLN A 248 -3.38 24.79 -3.88
CA GLN A 248 -2.33 25.80 -3.74
C GLN A 248 -2.37 26.51 -2.37
N GLU A 249 -3.50 26.42 -1.66
CA GLU A 249 -3.74 27.06 -0.37
C GLU A 249 -3.71 26.04 0.78
N ASN A 250 -4.52 24.98 0.64
CA ASN A 250 -4.70 23.94 1.63
C ASN A 250 -4.83 22.59 0.93
N ALA A 251 -3.88 21.69 1.20
CA ALA A 251 -3.89 20.37 0.62
C ALA A 251 -5.04 19.50 1.16
N GLU A 252 -5.35 19.61 2.44
CA GLU A 252 -6.39 18.81 3.09
C GLU A 252 -7.77 19.10 2.48
N ASP A 253 -8.17 20.37 2.44
CA ASP A 253 -9.43 20.80 1.81
C ASP A 253 -9.53 20.37 0.34
N ALA A 254 -8.42 20.40 -0.41
CA ALA A 254 -8.40 19.97 -1.80
C ALA A 254 -8.63 18.46 -1.95
N PHE A 255 -8.07 17.66 -1.04
CA PHE A 255 -8.30 16.22 -1.00
C PHE A 255 -9.70 15.88 -0.51
N ASP A 256 -10.27 16.64 0.42
CA ASP A 256 -11.66 16.48 0.85
C ASP A 256 -12.64 16.72 -0.29
N LEU A 257 -12.46 17.80 -1.06
CA LEU A 257 -13.25 18.07 -2.27
C LEU A 257 -13.08 16.94 -3.31
N ALA A 258 -11.88 16.41 -3.47
CA ALA A 258 -11.66 15.30 -4.40
C ALA A 258 -12.35 14.00 -3.91
N GLN A 259 -12.21 13.66 -2.64
CA GLN A 259 -12.68 12.38 -2.10
C GLN A 259 -14.19 12.38 -1.86
N ASN A 260 -14.68 13.36 -1.10
CA ASN A 260 -16.06 13.37 -0.63
C ASN A 260 -17.02 13.93 -1.69
N ASP A 261 -16.62 14.99 -2.39
CA ASP A 261 -17.51 15.64 -3.34
C ASP A 261 -17.35 15.05 -4.74
N PHE A 262 -16.11 14.93 -5.26
CA PHE A 262 -15.93 14.43 -6.62
C PHE A 262 -16.12 12.91 -6.73
N PHE A 263 -15.41 12.12 -5.93
CA PHE A 263 -15.54 10.66 -5.98
C PHE A 263 -16.79 10.16 -5.23
N GLY A 264 -17.21 10.83 -4.17
CA GLY A 264 -18.43 10.46 -3.44
C GLY A 264 -19.73 10.67 -4.23
N GLN A 265 -19.79 11.67 -5.12
CA GLN A 265 -20.97 11.89 -6.00
C GLN A 265 -20.93 11.08 -7.30
N MET A 266 -19.96 10.18 -7.47
CA MET A 266 -19.83 9.41 -8.71
C MET A 266 -20.97 8.40 -8.88
N ASP A 267 -21.49 7.84 -7.78
CA ASP A 267 -22.55 6.84 -7.83
C ASP A 267 -23.85 7.44 -8.39
N ASP A 268 -24.24 8.64 -7.96
CA ASP A 268 -25.41 9.38 -8.46
C ASP A 268 -25.32 9.65 -9.98
N VAL A 269 -24.11 9.96 -10.45
CA VAL A 269 -23.84 10.21 -11.88
C VAL A 269 -23.98 8.92 -12.68
N MET A 270 -23.46 7.80 -12.16
CA MET A 270 -23.52 6.50 -12.80
C MET A 270 -24.93 5.93 -12.82
N GLU A 271 -25.76 6.22 -11.82
CA GLU A 271 -27.17 5.83 -11.79
C GLU A 271 -27.96 6.45 -12.95
N SER A 272 -27.85 7.77 -13.13
CA SER A 272 -28.52 8.47 -14.24
C SER A 272 -28.11 7.90 -15.61
N GLN A 273 -26.82 7.59 -15.77
CA GLN A 273 -26.31 6.93 -16.98
C GLN A 273 -26.93 5.53 -17.17
N ARG A 274 -26.94 4.71 -16.12
CA ARG A 274 -27.50 3.35 -16.14
C ARG A 274 -28.95 3.37 -16.58
N ILE A 275 -29.75 4.28 -16.04
CA ILE A 275 -31.17 4.43 -16.40
C ILE A 275 -31.30 4.72 -17.90
N ILE A 276 -30.57 5.71 -18.43
CA ILE A 276 -30.64 6.05 -19.86
C ILE A 276 -30.20 4.87 -20.75
N MET A 277 -29.22 4.08 -20.32
CA MET A 277 -28.79 2.88 -21.04
C MET A 277 -29.84 1.77 -21.03
N THR A 278 -30.42 1.46 -19.86
CA THR A 278 -31.52 0.50 -19.73
C THR A 278 -32.68 0.90 -20.64
N MET A 279 -33.06 2.18 -20.61
CA MET A 279 -34.11 2.70 -21.47
C MET A 279 -33.73 2.63 -22.95
N GLY A 280 -32.47 2.93 -23.27
CA GLY A 280 -31.89 2.85 -24.61
C GLY A 280 -32.01 1.48 -25.26
N ASN A 281 -32.04 0.41 -24.46
CA ASN A 281 -32.14 -0.98 -24.88
C ASN A 281 -33.59 -1.47 -25.05
N PHE A 282 -34.60 -0.66 -24.76
CA PHE A 282 -36.01 -1.04 -24.89
C PHE A 282 -36.40 -1.60 -26.27
N GLY A 283 -35.85 -1.05 -27.35
CA GLY A 283 -36.13 -1.56 -28.70
C GLY A 283 -35.60 -2.98 -28.93
N GLN A 284 -34.46 -3.31 -28.30
CA GLN A 284 -33.90 -4.64 -28.32
C GLN A 284 -34.74 -5.57 -27.45
N PHE A 285 -35.11 -5.12 -26.25
CA PHE A 285 -36.03 -5.84 -25.36
C PHE A 285 -37.32 -6.25 -26.08
N GLN A 286 -38.01 -5.33 -26.77
CA GLN A 286 -39.24 -5.67 -27.50
C GLN A 286 -39.02 -6.76 -28.56
N THR A 287 -37.89 -6.70 -29.27
CA THR A 287 -37.55 -7.66 -30.31
C THR A 287 -37.25 -9.03 -29.70
N ASP A 288 -36.44 -9.07 -28.63
CA ASP A 288 -36.07 -10.29 -27.95
C ASP A 288 -37.26 -10.93 -27.22
N PHE A 289 -38.07 -10.13 -26.52
CA PHE A 289 -39.29 -10.58 -25.86
C PHE A 289 -40.30 -11.17 -26.86
N THR A 290 -40.48 -10.54 -28.03
CA THR A 290 -41.33 -11.10 -29.09
C THR A 290 -40.77 -12.42 -29.63
N ARG A 291 -39.45 -12.52 -29.79
CA ARG A 291 -38.81 -13.77 -30.22
C ARG A 291 -38.99 -14.87 -29.18
N GLN A 292 -38.72 -14.59 -27.91
CA GLN A 292 -38.83 -15.54 -26.79
C GLN A 292 -40.26 -16.02 -26.62
N THR A 293 -41.26 -15.13 -26.61
CA THR A 293 -42.68 -15.52 -26.50
C THR A 293 -43.14 -16.40 -27.68
N ASN A 294 -42.60 -16.18 -28.88
CA ASN A 294 -42.85 -17.05 -30.04
C ASN A 294 -42.17 -18.42 -29.89
N GLN A 295 -40.94 -18.47 -29.37
CA GLN A 295 -40.23 -19.72 -29.08
C GLN A 295 -40.95 -20.54 -28.00
N ALA A 296 -41.35 -19.91 -26.89
CA ALA A 296 -42.17 -20.49 -25.84
C ALA A 296 -43.47 -21.08 -26.41
N ALA A 297 -44.17 -20.33 -27.27
CA ALA A 297 -45.38 -20.84 -27.94
C ALA A 297 -45.11 -22.06 -28.85
N GLN A 298 -43.95 -22.11 -29.51
CA GLN A 298 -43.54 -23.28 -30.30
C GLN A 298 -43.21 -24.49 -29.43
N GLN A 299 -42.56 -24.28 -28.28
CA GLN A 299 -42.27 -25.34 -27.32
C GLN A 299 -43.56 -25.93 -26.74
N ILE A 300 -44.52 -25.08 -26.31
CA ILE A 300 -45.86 -25.53 -25.87
C ILE A 300 -46.52 -26.39 -26.96
N LYS A 301 -46.49 -25.95 -28.23
CA LYS A 301 -47.04 -26.73 -29.35
C LYS A 301 -46.35 -28.09 -29.52
N ALA A 302 -45.04 -28.15 -29.34
CA ALA A 302 -44.28 -29.41 -29.41
C ALA A 302 -44.63 -30.36 -28.26
N LEU A 303 -44.78 -29.85 -27.04
CA LEU A 303 -45.20 -30.62 -25.87
C LEU A 303 -46.64 -31.12 -26.00
N LYS A 304 -47.57 -30.29 -26.50
CA LYS A 304 -48.94 -30.72 -26.84
C LYS A 304 -48.97 -31.87 -27.83
N LYS A 305 -48.12 -31.83 -28.87
CA LYS A 305 -47.99 -32.94 -29.84
C LYS A 305 -47.51 -34.24 -29.17
N LYS A 306 -46.69 -34.12 -28.12
CA LYS A 306 -46.26 -35.25 -27.28
C LYS A 306 -47.30 -35.66 -26.23
N LYS A 307 -48.48 -35.04 -26.21
CA LYS A 307 -49.56 -35.26 -25.23
C LYS A 307 -49.14 -35.00 -23.77
N ILE A 308 -48.18 -34.10 -23.56
CA ILE A 308 -47.79 -33.63 -22.24
C ILE A 308 -48.77 -32.52 -21.81
N ASP A 309 -49.16 -32.49 -20.53
CA ASP A 309 -49.96 -31.41 -19.99
C ASP A 309 -49.14 -30.11 -19.92
N VAL A 310 -49.71 -29.02 -20.43
CA VAL A 310 -49.04 -27.74 -20.58
C VAL A 310 -49.88 -26.58 -20.04
N ALA A 311 -50.94 -26.85 -19.27
CA ALA A 311 -51.82 -25.80 -18.75
C ALA A 311 -51.04 -24.70 -18.02
N ASP A 312 -50.13 -25.07 -17.12
CA ASP A 312 -49.25 -24.15 -16.38
C ASP A 312 -48.35 -23.32 -17.31
N LEU A 313 -47.81 -23.93 -18.37
CA LEU A 313 -46.97 -23.22 -19.36
C LEU A 313 -47.77 -22.22 -20.19
N GLU A 314 -49.02 -22.55 -20.52
CA GLU A 314 -49.91 -21.63 -21.23
C GLU A 314 -50.29 -20.43 -20.37
N ASP A 315 -50.51 -20.66 -19.08
CA ASP A 315 -50.77 -19.59 -18.10
C ASP A 315 -49.54 -18.69 -17.91
N LEU A 316 -48.36 -19.25 -17.65
CA LEU A 316 -47.11 -18.49 -17.54
C LEU A 316 -46.81 -17.66 -18.80
N LEU A 317 -47.02 -18.23 -20.00
CA LEU A 317 -46.85 -17.48 -21.25
C LEU A 317 -47.89 -16.35 -21.39
N ALA A 318 -49.12 -16.55 -20.93
CA ALA A 318 -50.16 -15.52 -20.93
C ALA A 318 -49.81 -14.38 -19.96
N GLN A 319 -49.38 -14.72 -18.74
CA GLN A 319 -48.90 -13.75 -17.75
C GLN A 319 -47.70 -12.96 -18.28
N ALA A 320 -46.70 -13.65 -18.85
CA ALA A 320 -45.52 -13.00 -19.43
C ALA A 320 -45.91 -12.02 -20.54
N LYS A 321 -46.81 -12.42 -21.47
CA LYS A 321 -47.33 -11.54 -22.52
C LYS A 321 -48.07 -10.32 -21.97
N ALA A 322 -48.88 -10.50 -20.94
CA ALA A 322 -49.59 -9.40 -20.29
C ALA A 322 -48.59 -8.41 -19.65
N LYS A 323 -47.61 -8.92 -18.89
CA LYS A 323 -46.55 -8.12 -18.29
C LYS A 323 -45.65 -7.44 -19.31
N GLY A 324 -45.26 -8.10 -20.40
CA GLY A 324 -44.53 -7.46 -21.49
C GLY A 324 -45.31 -6.33 -22.18
N ALA A 325 -46.64 -6.43 -22.25
CA ALA A 325 -47.50 -5.35 -22.73
C ALA A 325 -47.59 -4.20 -21.72
N GLU A 326 -47.69 -4.50 -20.42
CA GLU A 326 -47.63 -3.51 -19.33
C GLU A 326 -46.31 -2.73 -19.37
N VAL A 327 -45.17 -3.41 -19.45
CA VAL A 327 -43.85 -2.80 -19.61
C VAL A 327 -43.86 -1.81 -20.78
N LYS A 328 -44.39 -2.20 -21.95
CA LYS A 328 -44.48 -1.30 -23.11
C LYS A 328 -45.30 -0.02 -22.85
N VAL A 329 -46.34 -0.11 -22.02
CA VAL A 329 -47.15 1.05 -21.61
C VAL A 329 -46.37 1.92 -20.63
N LEU A 330 -45.75 1.32 -19.62
CA LEU A 330 -44.94 2.02 -18.61
C LEU A 330 -43.80 2.82 -19.24
N PHE A 331 -43.10 2.24 -20.23
CA PHE A 331 -42.06 2.92 -20.99
C PHE A 331 -42.53 4.19 -21.74
N LYS A 332 -43.83 4.32 -22.00
CA LYS A 332 -44.43 5.47 -22.69
C LYS A 332 -45.18 6.41 -21.74
N ALA A 333 -45.20 6.10 -20.45
CA ALA A 333 -45.85 6.92 -19.45
C ALA A 333 -45.20 8.31 -19.36
N LYS A 334 -46.00 9.31 -18.97
CA LYS A 334 -45.55 10.70 -18.78
C LYS A 334 -46.11 11.22 -17.44
N PRO A 335 -45.27 11.47 -16.42
CA PRO A 335 -43.82 11.23 -16.40
C PRO A 335 -43.47 9.73 -16.43
N LEU A 336 -42.25 9.42 -16.88
CA LEU A 336 -41.71 8.07 -16.80
C LEU A 336 -41.34 7.76 -15.34
N ASP A 337 -41.89 6.68 -14.80
CA ASP A 337 -41.50 6.14 -13.50
C ASP A 337 -40.48 5.02 -13.71
N VAL A 338 -39.24 5.29 -13.36
CA VAL A 338 -38.11 4.39 -13.64
C VAL A 338 -38.18 3.15 -12.75
N ASP A 339 -38.56 3.31 -11.49
CA ASP A 339 -38.58 2.23 -10.51
C ASP A 339 -39.66 1.21 -10.90
N VAL A 340 -40.85 1.69 -11.27
CA VAL A 340 -41.95 0.84 -11.73
C VAL A 340 -41.61 0.12 -13.04
N VAL A 341 -40.88 0.78 -13.96
CA VAL A 341 -40.41 0.12 -15.19
C VAL A 341 -39.41 -1.00 -14.89
N ILE A 342 -38.46 -0.76 -13.96
CA ILE A 342 -37.47 -1.77 -13.56
C ILE A 342 -38.14 -2.94 -12.86
N GLU A 343 -39.08 -2.68 -11.95
CA GLU A 343 -39.86 -3.72 -11.27
C GLU A 343 -40.62 -4.60 -12.28
N ALA A 344 -41.34 -4.00 -13.23
CA ALA A 344 -42.06 -4.74 -14.26
C ALA A 344 -41.13 -5.53 -15.20
N LEU A 345 -39.92 -5.04 -15.48
CA LEU A 345 -38.91 -5.79 -16.23
C LEU A 345 -38.41 -7.03 -15.46
N ASN A 346 -38.18 -6.89 -14.15
CA ASN A 346 -37.78 -8.02 -13.29
C ASN A 346 -38.89 -9.07 -13.21
N GLU A 347 -40.16 -8.67 -13.14
CA GLU A 347 -41.29 -9.61 -13.17
C GLU A 347 -41.35 -10.40 -14.49
N VAL A 348 -41.12 -9.74 -15.63
CA VAL A 348 -41.04 -10.43 -16.93
C VAL A 348 -39.89 -11.43 -16.97
N GLU A 349 -38.74 -11.09 -16.39
CA GLU A 349 -37.59 -12.00 -16.29
C GLU A 349 -37.93 -13.22 -15.41
N ASN A 350 -38.53 -13.01 -14.24
CA ASN A 350 -38.95 -14.08 -13.34
C ASN A 350 -39.93 -15.05 -14.01
N LEU A 351 -40.95 -14.54 -14.70
CA LEU A 351 -41.90 -15.37 -15.46
C LEU A 351 -41.22 -16.19 -16.57
N GLY A 352 -40.17 -15.65 -17.19
CA GLY A 352 -39.34 -16.37 -18.15
C GLY A 352 -38.58 -17.53 -17.51
N GLN A 353 -37.98 -17.30 -16.35
CA GLN A 353 -37.26 -18.34 -15.59
C GLN A 353 -38.21 -19.44 -15.10
N GLU A 354 -39.39 -19.07 -14.58
CA GLU A 354 -40.43 -20.02 -14.18
C GLU A 354 -40.91 -20.87 -15.36
N PHE A 355 -41.08 -20.26 -16.54
CA PHE A 355 -41.44 -20.97 -17.75
C PHE A 355 -40.37 -22.01 -18.13
N ASP A 356 -39.09 -21.61 -18.15
CA ASP A 356 -37.98 -22.51 -18.50
C ASP A 356 -37.84 -23.64 -17.48
N GLN A 357 -37.97 -23.36 -16.18
CA GLN A 357 -37.97 -24.37 -15.13
C GLN A 357 -39.11 -25.38 -15.33
N LYS A 358 -40.31 -24.90 -15.64
CA LYS A 358 -41.48 -25.77 -15.85
C LYS A 358 -41.35 -26.61 -17.13
N VAL A 359 -40.72 -26.08 -18.18
CA VAL A 359 -40.37 -26.87 -19.38
C VAL A 359 -39.41 -27.99 -19.03
N SER A 360 -38.39 -27.73 -18.22
CA SER A 360 -37.45 -28.75 -17.75
C SER A 360 -38.12 -29.85 -16.92
N GLU A 361 -38.99 -29.47 -15.98
CA GLU A 361 -39.79 -30.42 -15.19
C GLU A 361 -40.64 -31.34 -16.08
N LEU A 362 -41.33 -30.78 -17.08
CA LEU A 362 -42.24 -31.52 -17.97
C LEU A 362 -41.53 -32.40 -19.00
N THR A 363 -40.27 -32.09 -19.31
CA THR A 363 -39.48 -32.83 -20.31
C THR A 363 -38.52 -33.83 -19.69
N GLY A 364 -38.26 -33.74 -18.38
CA GLY A 364 -37.22 -34.53 -17.70
C GLY A 364 -35.81 -34.19 -18.18
N VAL A 365 -35.66 -33.09 -18.91
CA VAL A 365 -34.38 -32.56 -19.39
C VAL A 365 -34.06 -31.36 -18.51
N GLU A 366 -33.14 -31.53 -17.55
CA GLU A 366 -32.49 -30.39 -16.90
C GLU A 366 -32.01 -29.44 -17.98
N ALA A 367 -32.34 -28.16 -17.85
CA ALA A 367 -32.03 -27.15 -18.86
C ALA A 367 -30.54 -27.23 -19.22
N ASP A 368 -30.23 -27.59 -20.47
CA ASP A 368 -28.86 -27.55 -21.01
C ASP A 368 -28.25 -26.20 -20.68
N MET A 369 -27.22 -26.22 -19.83
CA MET A 369 -26.66 -25.00 -19.27
C MET A 369 -25.98 -24.17 -20.38
N PRO A 370 -25.92 -22.84 -20.27
CA PRO A 370 -25.56 -21.96 -21.40
C PRO A 370 -24.20 -22.24 -22.07
N TRP A 371 -23.29 -22.96 -21.41
CA TRP A 371 -21.99 -23.38 -21.96
C TRP A 371 -22.07 -24.58 -22.93
N GLU A 372 -23.20 -25.29 -23.01
CA GLU A 372 -23.39 -26.43 -23.91
C GLU A 372 -23.72 -26.01 -25.34
N LYS A 373 -23.99 -24.72 -25.58
CA LYS A 373 -24.27 -24.12 -26.90
C LYS A 373 -23.09 -23.32 -27.47
N GLY A 374 -21.87 -23.86 -27.39
CA GLY A 374 -20.71 -23.36 -28.16
C GLY A 374 -20.53 -24.11 -29.48
N PRO A 375 -19.96 -23.51 -30.55
CA PRO A 375 -19.55 -24.27 -31.73
C PRO A 375 -18.58 -25.37 -31.29
N GLN A 376 -18.80 -26.62 -31.71
CA GLN A 376 -17.92 -27.75 -31.38
C GLN A 376 -16.48 -27.42 -31.83
N GLN A 377 -15.62 -27.06 -30.87
CA GLN A 377 -14.23 -26.67 -31.15
C GLN A 377 -13.29 -27.87 -31.33
N PHE A 378 -13.79 -29.09 -31.10
CA PHE A 378 -13.07 -30.32 -31.33
C PHE A 378 -13.78 -31.13 -32.42
N GLN A 379 -13.02 -31.55 -33.44
CA GLN A 379 -13.53 -32.50 -34.42
C GLN A 379 -13.89 -33.81 -33.71
N GLN A 380 -15.08 -34.33 -33.98
CA GLN A 380 -15.46 -35.69 -33.57
C GLN A 380 -14.37 -36.65 -34.02
N ILE A 381 -13.83 -37.45 -33.10
CA ILE A 381 -12.91 -38.53 -33.45
C ILE A 381 -13.70 -39.50 -34.33
N GLN A 382 -13.42 -39.50 -35.63
CA GLN A 382 -13.99 -40.49 -36.53
C GLN A 382 -13.35 -41.83 -36.23
N VAL A 383 -14.10 -42.72 -35.57
CA VAL A 383 -13.72 -44.11 -35.46
C VAL A 383 -13.85 -44.73 -36.85
N SER A 384 -12.74 -45.25 -37.40
CA SER A 384 -12.69 -45.82 -38.74
C SER A 384 -13.74 -46.94 -38.91
N PRO A 385 -14.49 -47.01 -40.02
CA PRO A 385 -15.53 -48.03 -40.25
C PRO A 385 -15.01 -49.49 -40.29
N ASN A 386 -13.70 -49.71 -40.18
CA ASN A 386 -13.08 -51.04 -40.17
C ASN A 386 -12.62 -51.49 -38.78
N LEU A 387 -12.93 -50.77 -37.70
CA LEU A 387 -12.52 -51.17 -36.35
C LEU A 387 -13.15 -52.52 -35.91
N ASP A 388 -14.33 -52.86 -36.44
CA ASP A 388 -15.02 -54.15 -36.21
C ASP A 388 -14.30 -55.37 -36.84
N LYS A 389 -13.30 -55.15 -37.70
CA LYS A 389 -12.54 -56.25 -38.35
C LYS A 389 -11.31 -56.70 -37.55
N TRP A 390 -10.91 -55.94 -36.54
CA TRP A 390 -9.68 -56.20 -35.77
C TRP A 390 -9.93 -56.55 -34.29
N ILE A 391 -11.20 -56.60 -33.88
CA ILE A 391 -11.59 -57.15 -32.58
C ILE A 391 -12.00 -58.61 -32.80
N PRO A 392 -11.25 -59.60 -32.30
CA PRO A 392 -11.65 -61.00 -32.42
C PRO A 392 -12.97 -61.21 -31.67
N LYS A 393 -14.00 -61.66 -32.40
CA LYS A 393 -15.28 -62.07 -31.82
C LYS A 393 -15.01 -63.21 -30.82
N GLN A 394 -15.29 -62.98 -29.54
CA GLN A 394 -15.32 -64.07 -28.57
C GLN A 394 -16.35 -65.11 -29.01
N ALA A 395 -15.93 -66.37 -29.07
CA ALA A 395 -16.75 -67.50 -29.47
C ALA A 395 -17.94 -67.66 -28.51
N GLN A 396 -19.14 -67.86 -29.08
CA GLN A 396 -20.31 -68.28 -28.31
C GLN A 396 -20.09 -69.68 -27.73
N PRO A 397 -20.52 -69.98 -26.49
CA PRO A 397 -20.66 -71.35 -26.05
C PRO A 397 -21.87 -71.98 -26.75
N THR A 398 -21.62 -73.07 -27.46
CA THR A 398 -22.63 -74.01 -27.94
C THR A 398 -23.20 -74.80 -26.77
N VAL A 399 -24.53 -74.83 -26.61
CA VAL A 399 -25.21 -75.95 -25.95
C VAL A 399 -26.44 -76.32 -26.75
N SER A 400 -26.38 -77.50 -27.35
CA SER A 400 -27.49 -78.21 -27.97
C SER A 400 -28.11 -79.14 -26.91
N GLY A 401 -29.43 -79.04 -26.72
CA GLY A 401 -30.25 -80.20 -26.36
C GLY A 401 -31.19 -80.07 -25.15
N SER A 402 -32.42 -80.54 -25.38
CA SER A 402 -33.38 -81.10 -24.42
C SER A 402 -34.54 -80.22 -23.92
N THR A 403 -35.73 -80.72 -24.25
CA THR A 403 -37.06 -80.51 -23.66
C THR A 403 -37.09 -80.34 -22.15
N GLY A 404 -37.91 -79.41 -21.64
CA GLY A 404 -38.24 -79.31 -20.22
C GLY A 404 -39.14 -78.13 -19.86
N ASN A 405 -40.34 -78.45 -19.39
CA ASN A 405 -41.31 -77.61 -18.70
C ASN A 405 -40.69 -76.91 -17.46
N GLY A 406 -41.03 -75.65 -17.15
CA GLY A 406 -40.64 -75.03 -15.87
C GLY A 406 -40.66 -73.50 -15.86
N GLY A 407 -41.60 -72.92 -15.12
CA GLY A 407 -41.76 -71.48 -14.95
C GLY A 407 -40.57 -70.82 -14.23
N GLY A 408 -40.25 -69.59 -14.65
CA GLY A 408 -39.34 -68.69 -13.95
C GLY A 408 -40.12 -67.48 -13.46
N GLN A 409 -40.29 -67.40 -12.15
CA GLN A 409 -40.86 -66.24 -11.44
C GLN A 409 -39.96 -65.02 -11.63
N THR A 410 -40.54 -63.85 -11.89
CA THR A 410 -39.89 -62.53 -11.80
C THR A 410 -40.39 -61.83 -10.55
N CYS A 411 -39.49 -61.12 -9.87
CA CYS A 411 -39.83 -60.35 -8.67
C CYS A 411 -39.68 -58.86 -8.95
N ASN A 412 -40.69 -58.08 -8.58
CA ASN A 412 -40.72 -56.63 -8.74
C ASN A 412 -40.15 -55.98 -7.48
N VAL A 413 -38.96 -55.38 -7.61
CA VAL A 413 -38.37 -54.54 -6.56
C VAL A 413 -38.23 -53.13 -7.16
N ASN A 414 -38.98 -52.18 -6.61
CA ASN A 414 -38.99 -50.76 -7.04
C ASN A 414 -39.20 -50.54 -8.55
N GLY A 415 -40.11 -51.30 -9.16
CA GLY A 415 -40.59 -51.04 -10.53
C GLY A 415 -39.74 -51.61 -11.66
N VAL A 416 -38.75 -52.46 -11.36
CA VAL A 416 -37.94 -53.16 -12.38
C VAL A 416 -38.11 -54.68 -12.20
N GLU A 417 -38.53 -55.37 -13.27
CA GLU A 417 -38.62 -56.83 -13.29
C GLU A 417 -37.24 -57.44 -13.56
N LEU A 418 -36.76 -58.26 -12.63
CA LEU A 418 -35.51 -59.01 -12.78
C LEU A 418 -35.79 -60.52 -12.70
N PRO A 419 -35.10 -61.35 -13.52
CA PRO A 419 -35.23 -62.80 -13.43
C PRO A 419 -34.49 -63.34 -12.19
N GLY A 420 -35.22 -64.00 -11.30
CA GLY A 420 -34.70 -64.61 -10.08
C GLY A 420 -35.80 -64.86 -9.05
N ALA A 421 -35.68 -65.93 -8.26
CA ALA A 421 -36.56 -66.15 -7.12
C ALA A 421 -36.29 -65.08 -6.05
N CYS A 422 -37.33 -64.36 -5.63
CA CYS A 422 -37.30 -63.73 -4.32
C CYS A 422 -37.47 -64.80 -3.23
#